data_AF-A0A382WSQ0-F1
#
_entry.id   AF-A0A382WSQ0-F1
#
_cell.length_a   1.000
_cell.length_b   1.000
_cell.length_c   1.000
_cell.angle_alpha   90.00
_cell.angle_beta   90.00
_cell.angle_gamma   90.00
#
_symmetry.space_group_name_H-M   'P 1'
#
loop_
_entity.id
_entity.type
_entity.pdbx_description
1 polymer ?
#
loop_
_entity_poly.entity_id
_entity_poly.type
_entity_poly.pdbx_seq_one_letter_code
_entity_poly.pdbx_strand_id
1 'polypeptide(L)'
;MPKQTDIHTTAVSLYFLPIKTRVPLKFGPEILTQVTCARVKLQVEAQNGKAAEGWGETPLSVQWVWPSSDSYDEREQALKAFTIRLADAWSSFDEWGHPMEVGYAFQEQMLPELLDDFNAERIYPMPWLAGLVCCSAFDIALHDAYGVVHNQPVYDTYNGTFMNMDLSHFITPAEDTDVSFTDAYPEDFFSLPRHDALPAWHLVGGLDVVEPGGLTGTEPDDGYPLLLKDWIRTDGLNCLKVKLRGNDDAWDYDRLVSIGNLAMEEGADWISTDF
;
A
#
# COMPACT_ATOMS: atom_id res chain seq x y z
N MET A 1 -23.10 -16.02 12.49
CA MET A 1 -24.23 -16.54 11.67
C MET A 1 -24.21 -15.76 10.37
N PRO A 2 -24.43 -16.39 9.21
CA PRO A 2 -24.39 -15.69 7.93
C PRO A 2 -25.36 -14.49 7.90
N LYS A 3 -24.91 -13.36 7.37
CA LYS A 3 -25.69 -12.13 7.20
C LYS A 3 -26.11 -11.96 5.76
N GLN A 4 -27.21 -11.23 5.55
CA GLN A 4 -27.67 -10.83 4.22
C GLN A 4 -26.67 -9.90 3.49
N THR A 5 -25.74 -9.32 4.25
CA THR A 5 -24.67 -8.48 3.75
C THR A 5 -23.43 -9.29 3.35
N ASP A 6 -23.36 -10.59 3.61
CA ASP A 6 -22.21 -11.40 3.23
C ASP A 6 -22.08 -11.50 1.71
N ILE A 7 -20.85 -11.47 1.23
CA ILE A 7 -20.48 -11.61 -0.18
C ILE A 7 -19.56 -12.81 -0.38
N HIS A 8 -19.45 -13.26 -1.62
CA HIS A 8 -18.39 -14.14 -2.10
C HIS A 8 -17.84 -13.63 -3.44
N THR A 9 -16.63 -14.06 -3.79
CA THR A 9 -15.98 -13.69 -5.05
C THR A 9 -16.48 -14.57 -6.19
N THR A 10 -16.76 -13.99 -7.35
CA THR A 10 -17.27 -14.71 -8.52
C THR A 10 -16.38 -14.61 -9.76
N ALA A 11 -15.60 -13.54 -9.88
CA ALA A 11 -14.65 -13.37 -10.97
C ALA A 11 -13.56 -12.35 -10.62
N VAL A 12 -12.41 -12.48 -11.29
CA VAL A 12 -11.26 -11.60 -11.11
C VAL A 12 -10.66 -11.26 -12.48
N SER A 13 -10.20 -10.02 -12.64
CA SER A 13 -9.38 -9.60 -13.77
C SER A 13 -8.17 -8.81 -13.25
N LEU A 14 -6.98 -9.18 -13.74
CA LEU A 14 -5.71 -8.59 -13.33
C LEU A 14 -5.07 -7.85 -14.50
N TYR A 15 -4.59 -6.63 -14.23
CA TYR A 15 -3.86 -5.79 -15.16
C TYR A 15 -2.52 -5.39 -14.56
N PHE A 16 -1.46 -5.38 -15.37
CA PHE A 16 -0.18 -4.82 -15.00
C PHE A 16 0.04 -3.50 -15.74
N LEU A 17 0.18 -2.42 -14.98
CA LEU A 17 0.35 -1.07 -15.51
C LEU A 17 1.80 -0.63 -15.25
N PRO A 18 2.63 -0.52 -16.30
CA PRO A 18 3.97 0.04 -16.14
C PRO A 18 3.87 1.55 -15.98
N ILE A 19 4.34 2.07 -14.86
CA ILE A 19 4.40 3.50 -14.56
C ILE A 19 5.85 3.94 -14.55
N LYS A 20 6.18 4.97 -15.34
CA LYS A 20 7.48 5.61 -15.29
C LYS A 20 7.44 6.75 -14.27
N THR A 21 8.47 6.84 -13.44
CA THR A 21 8.60 8.00 -12.57
C THR A 21 8.94 9.23 -13.40
N ARG A 22 8.42 10.40 -13.01
CA ARG A 22 8.74 11.66 -13.69
C ARG A 22 10.23 12.00 -13.53
N VAL A 23 10.73 11.84 -12.31
CA VAL A 23 12.15 11.95 -11.96
C VAL A 23 12.59 10.66 -11.24
N PRO A 24 13.86 10.23 -11.34
CA PRO A 24 14.33 9.06 -10.62
C PRO A 24 14.22 9.23 -9.12
N LEU A 25 13.59 8.27 -8.43
CA LEU A 25 13.47 8.26 -6.98
C LEU A 25 14.51 7.31 -6.38
N LYS A 26 15.37 7.81 -5.49
CA LYS A 26 16.31 6.94 -4.77
C LYS A 26 15.66 6.34 -3.52
N PHE A 27 15.66 5.01 -3.46
CA PHE A 27 15.13 4.23 -2.35
C PHE A 27 16.22 3.28 -1.82
N GLY A 28 16.81 3.61 -0.68
CA GLY A 28 17.97 2.91 -0.15
C GLY A 28 19.13 2.86 -1.16
N PRO A 29 19.64 1.67 -1.54
CA PRO A 29 20.71 1.52 -2.52
C PRO A 29 20.23 1.58 -3.98
N GLU A 30 18.92 1.50 -4.24
CA GLU A 30 18.38 1.41 -5.60
C GLU A 30 17.80 2.76 -6.09
N ILE A 31 17.82 2.95 -7.41
CA ILE A 31 17.17 4.09 -8.09
C ILE A 31 15.96 3.56 -8.86
N LEU A 32 14.78 4.03 -8.49
CA LEU A 32 13.51 3.71 -9.12
C LEU A 32 13.22 4.69 -10.24
N THR A 33 13.18 4.19 -11.48
CA THR A 33 12.75 4.96 -12.67
C THR A 33 11.42 4.47 -13.22
N GLN A 34 10.98 3.29 -12.80
CA GLN A 34 9.72 2.68 -13.20
C GLN A 34 9.21 1.76 -12.11
N VAL A 35 7.90 1.59 -12.03
CA VAL A 35 7.24 0.63 -11.14
C VAL A 35 6.09 -0.03 -11.89
N THR A 36 5.90 -1.33 -11.69
CA THR A 36 4.70 -2.03 -12.17
C THR A 36 3.63 -1.98 -11.09
N CYS A 37 2.47 -1.40 -11.40
CA CYS A 37 1.27 -1.52 -10.57
C CYS A 37 0.45 -2.75 -10.98
N ALA A 38 0.01 -3.52 -10.00
CA ALA A 38 -1.04 -4.51 -10.18
C ALA A 38 -2.39 -3.83 -9.92
N ARG A 39 -3.28 -3.87 -10.92
CA ARG A 39 -4.67 -3.42 -10.80
C ARG A 39 -5.59 -4.62 -10.91
N VAL A 40 -6.43 -4.81 -9.92
CA VAL A 40 -7.40 -5.89 -9.84
C VAL A 40 -8.80 -5.31 -9.98
N LYS A 41 -9.60 -5.96 -10.81
CA LYS A 41 -11.06 -5.83 -10.82
C LYS A 41 -11.63 -7.12 -10.26
N LEU A 42 -12.40 -7.03 -9.17
CA LEU A 42 -12.96 -8.19 -8.49
C LEU A 42 -14.49 -8.09 -8.51
N GLN A 43 -15.17 -9.16 -8.93
CA GLN A 43 -16.62 -9.27 -8.92
C GLN A 43 -17.08 -10.06 -7.70
N VAL A 44 -18.13 -9.57 -7.06
CA VAL A 44 -18.73 -10.19 -5.88
C VAL A 44 -20.23 -10.36 -6.07
N GLU A 45 -20.80 -11.34 -5.41
CA GLU A 45 -22.25 -11.49 -5.26
C GLU A 45 -22.62 -11.63 -3.78
N ALA A 46 -23.61 -10.86 -3.34
CA ALA A 46 -24.15 -10.86 -1.99
C ALA A 46 -25.26 -11.90 -1.82
N GLN A 47 -25.53 -12.31 -0.58
CA GLN A 47 -26.60 -13.27 -0.24
C GLN A 47 -28.00 -12.86 -0.75
N ASN A 48 -28.24 -11.57 -0.96
CA ASN A 48 -29.49 -11.04 -1.51
C ASN A 48 -29.56 -11.07 -3.06
N GLY A 49 -28.57 -11.66 -3.73
CA GLY A 49 -28.46 -11.80 -5.19
C GLY A 49 -27.98 -10.55 -5.92
N LYS A 50 -27.60 -9.49 -5.21
CA LYS A 50 -26.94 -8.33 -5.84
C LYS A 50 -25.49 -8.67 -6.15
N ALA A 51 -25.03 -8.22 -7.30
CA ALA A 51 -23.62 -8.30 -7.68
C ALA A 51 -23.03 -6.90 -7.90
N ALA A 52 -21.74 -6.77 -7.64
CA ALA A 52 -20.98 -5.56 -7.92
C ALA A 52 -19.55 -5.89 -8.32
N GLU A 53 -18.85 -4.88 -8.79
CA GLU A 53 -17.43 -4.94 -9.11
C GLU A 53 -16.71 -3.90 -8.27
N GLY A 54 -15.55 -4.25 -7.76
CA GLY A 54 -14.64 -3.35 -7.06
C GLY A 54 -13.26 -3.34 -7.70
N TRP A 55 -12.50 -2.29 -7.40
CA TRP A 55 -11.18 -2.04 -7.96
C TRP A 55 -10.15 -1.84 -6.86
N GLY A 56 -9.00 -2.49 -7.03
CA GLY A 56 -7.83 -2.31 -6.17
C GLY A 56 -6.59 -2.12 -7.01
N GLU A 57 -5.67 -1.27 -6.55
CA GLU A 57 -4.41 -1.01 -7.22
C GLU A 57 -3.30 -0.82 -6.21
N THR A 58 -2.16 -1.47 -6.45
CA THR A 58 -0.96 -1.30 -5.62
C THR A 58 0.31 -1.46 -6.48
N PRO A 59 1.37 -0.67 -6.23
CA PRO A 59 2.68 -0.92 -6.82
C PRO A 59 3.31 -2.19 -6.24
N LEU A 60 3.84 -3.07 -7.11
CA LEU A 60 4.54 -4.28 -6.68
C LEU A 60 5.83 -4.01 -5.89
N SER A 61 6.39 -2.80 -6.00
CA SER A 61 7.44 -2.25 -5.12
C SER A 61 8.62 -3.20 -4.87
N VAL A 62 9.12 -3.83 -5.94
CA VAL A 62 10.10 -4.94 -5.92
C VAL A 62 11.30 -4.69 -5.00
N GLN A 63 11.88 -3.49 -5.06
CA GLN A 63 13.06 -3.10 -4.27
C GLN A 63 12.82 -3.14 -2.77
N TRP A 64 11.59 -2.81 -2.34
CA TRP A 64 11.23 -2.76 -0.93
C TRP A 64 10.80 -4.13 -0.42
N VAL A 65 9.96 -4.84 -1.17
CA VAL A 65 9.38 -6.10 -0.71
C VAL A 65 10.31 -7.29 -0.81
N TRP A 66 11.31 -7.21 -1.69
CA TRP A 66 12.26 -8.30 -1.93
C TRP A 66 13.67 -7.79 -2.20
N PRO A 67 14.37 -7.29 -1.16
CA PRO A 67 15.78 -6.95 -1.27
C PRO A 67 16.61 -8.22 -1.52
N SER A 68 17.25 -8.32 -2.68
CA SER A 68 18.10 -9.46 -3.09
C SER A 68 19.25 -8.97 -3.97
N SER A 69 20.29 -9.80 -4.12
CA SER A 69 21.32 -9.63 -5.15
C SER A 69 20.84 -9.97 -6.56
N ASP A 70 19.66 -10.62 -6.69
CA ASP A 70 19.07 -10.94 -7.99
C ASP A 70 18.67 -9.68 -8.74
N SER A 71 18.63 -9.80 -10.07
CA SER A 71 18.23 -8.68 -10.93
C SER A 71 16.81 -8.20 -10.60
N TYR A 72 16.59 -6.89 -10.76
CA TYR A 72 15.25 -6.31 -10.61
C TYR A 72 14.24 -7.03 -11.51
N ASP A 73 14.60 -7.28 -12.78
CA ASP A 73 13.70 -7.89 -13.76
C ASP A 73 13.27 -9.30 -13.34
N GLU A 74 14.20 -10.12 -12.83
CA GLU A 74 13.89 -11.47 -12.37
C GLU A 74 12.90 -11.46 -11.19
N ARG A 75 13.13 -10.56 -10.23
CA ARG A 75 12.22 -10.39 -9.08
C ARG A 75 10.86 -9.84 -9.52
N GLU A 76 10.84 -8.85 -10.41
CA GLU A 76 9.60 -8.29 -10.95
C GLU A 76 8.77 -9.35 -11.68
N GLN A 77 9.39 -10.16 -12.55
CA GLN A 77 8.68 -11.24 -13.22
C GLN A 77 8.14 -12.27 -12.23
N ALA A 78 8.89 -12.58 -11.16
CA ALA A 78 8.42 -13.47 -10.11
C ALA A 78 7.19 -12.91 -9.37
N LEU A 79 7.19 -11.62 -8.99
CA LEU A 79 6.03 -10.97 -8.36
C LEU A 79 4.81 -10.99 -9.29
N LYS A 80 5.00 -10.68 -10.58
CA LYS A 80 3.90 -10.72 -11.56
C LYS A 80 3.35 -12.14 -11.74
N ALA A 81 4.21 -13.14 -11.86
CA ALA A 81 3.81 -14.53 -11.97
C ALA A 81 3.04 -15.00 -10.73
N PHE A 82 3.49 -14.62 -9.53
CA PHE A 82 2.79 -14.93 -8.30
C PHE A 82 1.43 -14.21 -8.22
N THR A 83 1.36 -12.94 -8.61
CA THR A 83 0.10 -12.17 -8.64
C THR A 83 -0.92 -12.80 -9.61
N ILE A 84 -0.48 -13.37 -10.74
CA ILE A 84 -1.35 -14.12 -11.65
C ILE A 84 -1.92 -15.37 -10.95
N ARG A 85 -1.06 -16.12 -10.23
CA ARG A 85 -1.51 -17.28 -9.45
C ARG A 85 -2.54 -16.89 -8.38
N LEU A 86 -2.37 -15.73 -7.74
CA LEU A 86 -3.33 -15.19 -6.79
C LEU A 86 -4.66 -14.83 -7.45
N ALA A 87 -4.65 -14.31 -8.69
CA ALA A 87 -5.89 -14.01 -9.42
C ALA A 87 -6.74 -15.27 -9.65
N ASP A 88 -6.10 -16.37 -10.04
CA ASP A 88 -6.79 -17.66 -10.20
C ASP A 88 -7.34 -18.17 -8.86
N ALA A 89 -6.53 -18.10 -7.80
CA ALA A 89 -6.94 -18.52 -6.45
C ALA A 89 -8.13 -17.70 -5.93
N TRP A 90 -8.08 -16.37 -6.02
CA TRP A 90 -9.18 -15.48 -5.62
C TRP A 90 -10.46 -15.73 -6.42
N SER A 91 -10.36 -16.04 -7.72
CA SER A 91 -11.53 -16.32 -8.56
C SER A 91 -12.28 -17.60 -8.19
N SER A 92 -11.64 -18.50 -7.44
CA SER A 92 -12.18 -19.80 -7.03
C SER A 92 -12.31 -19.96 -5.52
N PHE A 93 -12.05 -18.89 -4.75
CA PHE A 93 -12.15 -18.90 -3.30
C PHE A 93 -13.60 -18.75 -2.85
N ASP A 94 -14.22 -19.89 -2.52
CA ASP A 94 -15.63 -20.00 -2.12
C ASP A 94 -15.83 -19.75 -0.62
N GLU A 95 -15.44 -18.54 -0.17
CA GLU A 95 -15.71 -18.08 1.19
C GLU A 95 -16.73 -16.95 1.19
N TRP A 96 -17.63 -17.00 2.18
CA TRP A 96 -18.70 -16.03 2.37
C TRP A 96 -18.46 -15.20 3.62
N GLY A 97 -18.57 -13.88 3.51
CA GLY A 97 -18.50 -13.01 4.68
C GLY A 97 -18.36 -11.53 4.37
N HIS A 98 -17.98 -10.77 5.38
CA HIS A 98 -17.48 -9.41 5.23
C HIS A 98 -16.04 -9.43 4.65
N PRO A 99 -15.60 -8.43 3.89
CA PRO A 99 -14.25 -8.38 3.32
C PRO A 99 -13.11 -8.63 4.31
N MET A 100 -13.21 -8.11 5.54
CA MET A 100 -12.26 -8.40 6.62
C MET A 100 -12.12 -9.90 6.92
N GLU A 101 -13.22 -10.65 6.86
CA GLU A 101 -13.26 -12.08 7.17
C GLU A 101 -12.74 -12.90 5.99
N VAL A 102 -13.22 -12.60 4.78
CA VAL A 102 -12.82 -13.30 3.55
C VAL A 102 -11.35 -13.03 3.23
N GLY A 103 -10.89 -11.78 3.34
CA GLY A 103 -9.49 -11.41 3.16
C GLY A 103 -8.56 -12.06 4.18
N TYR A 104 -8.95 -12.08 5.45
CA TYR A 104 -8.22 -12.79 6.51
C TYR A 104 -8.17 -14.30 6.25
N ALA A 105 -9.30 -14.92 5.91
CA ALA A 105 -9.37 -16.34 5.58
C ALA A 105 -8.46 -16.68 4.39
N PHE A 106 -8.44 -15.86 3.33
CA PHE A 106 -7.55 -16.08 2.19
C PHE A 106 -6.08 -15.99 2.60
N GLN A 107 -5.72 -14.99 3.41
CA GLN A 107 -4.34 -14.78 3.88
C GLN A 107 -3.86 -15.90 4.80
N GLU A 108 -4.73 -16.49 5.61
CA GLU A 108 -4.37 -17.58 6.53
C GLU A 108 -4.40 -18.96 5.86
N GLN A 109 -5.36 -19.20 4.95
CA GLN A 109 -5.62 -20.53 4.41
C GLN A 109 -4.99 -20.77 3.04
N MET A 110 -4.95 -19.75 2.18
CA MET A 110 -4.52 -19.91 0.78
C MET A 110 -3.12 -19.35 0.54
N LEU A 111 -2.86 -18.14 1.02
CA LEU A 111 -1.62 -17.42 0.69
C LEU A 111 -0.33 -18.13 1.12
N PRO A 112 -0.23 -18.77 2.31
CA PRO A 112 0.99 -19.44 2.74
C PRO A 112 1.31 -20.64 1.85
N GLU A 113 0.33 -21.50 1.56
CA GLU A 113 0.50 -22.68 0.70
C GLU A 113 0.87 -22.28 -0.73
N LEU A 114 0.19 -21.27 -1.29
CA LEU A 114 0.49 -20.75 -2.62
C LEU A 114 1.92 -20.21 -2.71
N LEU A 115 2.38 -19.50 -1.67
CA LEU A 115 3.73 -18.94 -1.61
C LEU A 115 4.79 -20.03 -1.45
N ASP A 116 4.57 -20.99 -0.55
CA ASP A 116 5.47 -22.12 -0.32
C ASP A 116 5.65 -22.94 -1.61
N ASP A 117 4.55 -23.27 -2.28
CA ASP A 117 4.58 -23.95 -3.58
C ASP A 117 5.32 -23.12 -4.63
N PHE A 118 5.08 -21.80 -4.68
CA PHE A 118 5.76 -20.92 -5.64
C PHE A 118 7.27 -20.85 -5.38
N ASN A 119 7.67 -20.99 -4.12
CA ASN A 119 9.05 -20.95 -3.68
C ASN A 119 9.77 -22.31 -3.74
N ALA A 120 9.06 -23.43 -3.90
CA ALA A 120 9.60 -24.78 -3.77
C ALA A 120 10.85 -25.06 -4.63
N GLU A 121 10.92 -24.48 -5.83
CA GLU A 121 12.04 -24.68 -6.77
C GLU A 121 12.98 -23.46 -6.85
N ARG A 122 12.77 -22.43 -6.03
CA ARG A 122 13.53 -21.19 -6.09
C ARG A 122 14.77 -21.25 -5.21
N ILE A 123 15.91 -20.86 -5.76
CA ILE A 123 17.17 -20.72 -4.99
C ILE A 123 17.02 -19.61 -3.94
N TYR A 124 16.44 -18.48 -4.34
CA TYR A 124 16.08 -17.38 -3.46
C TYR A 124 14.55 -17.30 -3.37
N PRO A 125 13.98 -17.61 -2.20
CA PRO A 125 12.53 -17.59 -2.02
C PRO A 125 12.00 -16.16 -2.02
N MET A 126 10.81 -15.97 -2.59
CA MET A 126 10.03 -14.75 -2.45
C MET A 126 9.63 -14.58 -0.98
N PRO A 127 9.94 -13.44 -0.34
CA PRO A 127 9.57 -13.18 1.04
C PRO A 127 8.06 -13.11 1.25
N TRP A 128 7.60 -13.44 2.46
CA TRP A 128 6.20 -13.29 2.86
C TRP A 128 5.63 -11.88 2.58
N LEU A 129 6.42 -10.84 2.84
CA LEU A 129 6.04 -9.45 2.55
C LEU A 129 5.71 -9.23 1.06
N ALA A 130 6.48 -9.82 0.15
CA ALA A 130 6.20 -9.74 -1.28
C ALA A 130 4.91 -10.49 -1.65
N GLY A 131 4.64 -11.63 -1.00
CA GLY A 131 3.37 -12.34 -1.14
C GLY A 131 2.17 -11.50 -0.69
N LEU A 132 2.27 -10.86 0.48
CA LEU A 132 1.25 -9.92 0.99
C LEU A 132 1.01 -8.74 0.04
N VAL A 133 2.08 -8.12 -0.48
CA VAL A 133 1.93 -7.01 -1.43
C VAL A 133 1.27 -7.46 -2.73
N CYS A 134 1.64 -8.62 -3.28
CA CYS A 134 0.96 -9.19 -4.43
C CYS A 134 -0.54 -9.44 -4.15
N CYS A 135 -0.90 -9.83 -2.92
CA CYS A 135 -2.28 -10.07 -2.51
C CYS A 135 -3.09 -8.79 -2.26
N SER A 136 -2.44 -7.68 -1.87
CA SER A 136 -3.13 -6.48 -1.38
C SER A 136 -4.10 -5.84 -2.38
N ALA A 137 -3.84 -5.91 -3.69
CA ALA A 137 -4.77 -5.35 -4.69
C ALA A 137 -6.12 -6.10 -4.75
N PHE A 138 -6.13 -7.41 -4.44
CA PHE A 138 -7.36 -8.20 -4.38
C PHE A 138 -8.18 -7.85 -3.14
N ASP A 139 -7.51 -7.69 -2.00
CA ASP A 139 -8.14 -7.26 -0.75
C ASP A 139 -8.79 -5.87 -0.88
N ILE A 140 -8.06 -4.90 -1.44
CA ILE A 140 -8.61 -3.56 -1.73
C ILE A 140 -9.84 -3.65 -2.66
N ALA A 141 -9.76 -4.45 -3.72
CA ALA A 141 -10.86 -4.63 -4.66
C ALA A 141 -12.09 -5.28 -4.02
N LEU A 142 -11.89 -6.24 -3.11
CA LEU A 142 -12.96 -6.90 -2.36
C LEU A 142 -13.69 -5.90 -1.46
N HIS A 143 -12.93 -5.08 -0.74
CA HIS A 143 -13.45 -4.01 0.11
C HIS A 143 -14.25 -2.96 -0.70
N ASP A 144 -13.73 -2.52 -1.85
CA ASP A 144 -14.44 -1.61 -2.76
C ASP A 144 -15.75 -2.24 -3.28
N ALA A 145 -15.69 -3.50 -3.75
CA ALA A 145 -16.85 -4.21 -4.26
C ALA A 145 -17.97 -4.34 -3.21
N TYR A 146 -17.59 -4.55 -1.95
CA TYR A 146 -18.53 -4.63 -0.83
C TYR A 146 -19.24 -3.30 -0.55
N GLY A 147 -18.50 -2.19 -0.55
CA GLY A 147 -19.08 -0.85 -0.43
C GLY A 147 -20.08 -0.59 -1.56
N VAL A 148 -19.70 -0.94 -2.80
CA VAL A 148 -20.56 -0.77 -3.98
C VAL A 148 -21.83 -1.61 -3.91
N VAL A 149 -21.74 -2.92 -3.61
CA VAL A 149 -22.91 -3.82 -3.62
C VAL A 149 -23.96 -3.44 -2.58
N HIS A 150 -23.52 -2.90 -1.44
CA HIS A 150 -24.38 -2.45 -0.35
C HIS A 150 -24.72 -0.95 -0.40
N ASN A 151 -24.15 -0.23 -1.36
CA ASN A 151 -24.29 1.22 -1.52
C ASN A 151 -23.94 1.96 -0.23
N GLN A 152 -22.76 1.67 0.32
CA GLN A 152 -22.19 2.30 1.51
C GLN A 152 -20.74 2.73 1.24
N PRO A 153 -20.26 3.84 1.82
CA PRO A 153 -18.83 4.07 1.98
C PRO A 153 -18.21 2.89 2.73
N VAL A 154 -17.11 2.32 2.23
CA VAL A 154 -16.59 1.05 2.77
C VAL A 154 -16.26 1.10 4.27
N TYR A 155 -15.75 2.22 4.79
CA TYR A 155 -15.48 2.36 6.22
C TYR A 155 -16.75 2.32 7.07
N ASP A 156 -17.92 2.70 6.53
CA ASP A 156 -19.21 2.63 7.22
C ASP A 156 -19.72 1.18 7.34
N THR A 157 -18.98 0.19 6.79
CA THR A 157 -19.29 -1.24 6.93
C THR A 157 -18.45 -1.94 7.99
N TYR A 158 -17.48 -1.27 8.63
CA TYR A 158 -16.59 -1.92 9.61
C TYR A 158 -17.17 -1.93 11.03
N ASN A 159 -18.34 -2.57 11.16
CA ASN A 159 -19.13 -2.61 12.39
C ASN A 159 -19.92 -3.92 12.54
N GLY A 160 -20.48 -4.14 13.72
CA GLY A 160 -21.26 -5.34 14.03
C GLY A 160 -22.56 -5.49 13.25
N THR A 161 -23.02 -4.49 12.50
CA THR A 161 -24.16 -4.63 11.58
C THR A 161 -23.76 -5.46 10.36
N PHE A 162 -22.60 -5.19 9.78
CA PHE A 162 -22.12 -5.84 8.55
C PHE A 162 -21.16 -7.01 8.81
N MET A 163 -20.25 -6.88 9.78
CA MET A 163 -19.28 -7.91 10.15
C MET A 163 -19.94 -9.02 10.98
N ASN A 164 -19.58 -10.27 10.69
CA ASN A 164 -19.97 -11.47 11.41
C ASN A 164 -19.08 -11.73 12.63
N MET A 165 -17.80 -11.37 12.54
CA MET A 165 -16.80 -11.55 13.59
C MET A 165 -16.41 -10.21 14.19
N ASP A 166 -16.18 -10.19 15.51
CA ASP A 166 -15.57 -9.06 16.21
C ASP A 166 -14.03 -9.07 16.04
N LEU A 167 -13.36 -8.05 16.56
CA LEU A 167 -11.91 -7.91 16.46
C LEU A 167 -11.13 -9.00 17.20
N SER A 168 -11.73 -9.71 18.17
CA SER A 168 -11.05 -10.80 18.88
C SER A 168 -10.78 -12.01 17.99
N HIS A 169 -11.46 -12.13 16.84
CA HIS A 169 -11.16 -13.14 15.83
C HIS A 169 -9.83 -12.90 15.12
N PHE A 170 -9.39 -11.64 15.01
CA PHE A 170 -8.24 -11.23 14.19
C PHE A 170 -7.05 -10.77 15.02
N ILE A 171 -7.29 -10.26 16.24
CA ILE A 171 -6.29 -9.56 17.05
C ILE A 171 -6.23 -10.19 18.44
N THR A 172 -5.06 -10.68 18.80
CA THR A 172 -4.74 -11.12 20.16
C THR A 172 -4.25 -9.90 20.98
N PRO A 173 -4.83 -9.60 22.15
CA PRO A 173 -4.30 -8.59 23.06
C PRO A 173 -2.85 -8.88 23.45
N ALA A 174 -2.09 -7.82 23.78
CA ALA A 174 -0.75 -8.00 24.33
C ALA A 174 -0.78 -8.81 25.64
N GLU A 175 0.35 -9.42 26.00
CA GLU A 175 0.48 -10.02 27.33
C GLU A 175 0.38 -8.94 28.42
N ASP A 176 -0.11 -9.31 29.60
CA ASP A 176 -0.22 -8.44 30.79
C ASP A 176 -1.08 -7.16 30.63
N THR A 177 -2.11 -7.20 29.78
CA THR A 177 -3.15 -6.16 29.71
C THR A 177 -4.54 -6.71 29.98
N ASP A 178 -5.42 -5.85 30.52
CA ASP A 178 -6.85 -6.14 30.72
C ASP A 178 -7.70 -5.79 29.46
N VAL A 179 -7.06 -5.44 28.34
CA VAL A 179 -7.75 -5.12 27.08
C VAL A 179 -8.41 -6.37 26.49
N SER A 180 -9.65 -6.23 26.05
CA SER A 180 -10.39 -7.25 25.29
C SER A 180 -10.91 -6.67 23.98
N PHE A 181 -10.88 -7.47 22.92
CA PHE A 181 -11.47 -7.17 21.62
C PHE A 181 -12.80 -7.90 21.37
N THR A 182 -13.31 -8.61 22.37
CA THR A 182 -14.64 -9.25 22.29
C THR A 182 -15.72 -8.18 22.18
N ASP A 183 -16.66 -8.39 21.25
CA ASP A 183 -17.72 -7.44 20.88
C ASP A 183 -17.22 -6.06 20.41
N ALA A 184 -15.91 -5.92 20.11
CA ALA A 184 -15.33 -4.70 19.57
C ALA A 184 -15.19 -4.78 18.05
N TYR A 185 -15.45 -3.68 17.36
CA TYR A 185 -15.38 -3.55 15.91
C TYR A 185 -14.49 -2.37 15.52
N PRO A 186 -13.98 -2.29 14.26
CA PRO A 186 -13.14 -1.16 13.86
C PRO A 186 -13.80 0.22 14.09
N GLU A 187 -15.13 0.31 13.97
CA GLU A 187 -15.87 1.55 14.25
C GLU A 187 -15.62 2.13 15.65
N ASP A 188 -15.36 1.28 16.64
CA ASP A 188 -15.13 1.70 18.04
C ASP A 188 -13.82 2.48 18.20
N PHE A 189 -12.93 2.42 17.19
CA PHE A 189 -11.62 3.05 17.19
C PHE A 189 -11.49 4.17 16.15
N PHE A 190 -12.54 4.45 15.39
CA PHE A 190 -12.51 5.55 14.43
C PHE A 190 -12.53 6.91 15.12
N SER A 191 -11.72 7.84 14.61
CA SER A 191 -11.81 9.26 14.98
C SER A 191 -12.98 9.89 14.22
N LEU A 192 -14.12 10.04 14.92
CA LEU A 192 -15.34 10.63 14.37
C LEU A 192 -15.65 12.01 14.97
N PRO A 193 -16.14 12.97 14.17
CA PRO A 193 -16.39 12.87 12.72
C PRO A 193 -15.09 12.76 11.91
N ARG A 194 -15.16 12.08 10.75
CA ARG A 194 -14.00 11.93 9.86
C ARG A 194 -13.42 13.29 9.51
N HIS A 195 -12.10 13.41 9.53
CA HIS A 195 -11.43 14.61 9.06
C HIS A 195 -11.51 14.67 7.53
N ASP A 196 -12.02 15.76 6.97
CA ASP A 196 -12.07 15.99 5.52
C ASP A 196 -10.70 16.38 4.93
N ALA A 197 -9.72 16.68 5.78
CA ALA A 197 -8.35 17.01 5.40
C ALA A 197 -7.36 16.41 6.40
N LEU A 198 -6.27 15.84 5.88
CA LEU A 198 -5.16 15.30 6.66
C LEU A 198 -3.84 15.91 6.16
N PRO A 199 -2.85 16.15 7.03
CA PRO A 199 -1.53 16.56 6.59
C PRO A 199 -0.86 15.43 5.78
N ALA A 200 -0.36 15.77 4.60
CA ALA A 200 0.43 14.86 3.77
C ALA A 200 1.93 15.09 4.01
N TRP A 201 2.68 14.00 4.18
CA TRP A 201 4.13 14.05 4.31
C TRP A 201 4.77 13.92 2.92
N HIS A 202 5.46 14.97 2.49
CA HIS A 202 6.24 14.94 1.27
C HIS A 202 7.60 14.31 1.53
N LEU A 203 7.91 13.23 0.81
CA LEU A 203 9.21 12.58 0.85
C LEU A 203 10.22 13.41 0.07
N VAL A 204 11.26 13.91 0.74
CA VAL A 204 12.42 14.54 0.09
C VAL A 204 13.50 13.47 -0.14
N GLY A 205 13.41 12.80 -1.28
CA GLY A 205 14.27 11.70 -1.71
C GLY A 205 15.73 12.13 -1.91
N GLY A 206 16.67 11.20 -1.76
CA GLY A 206 18.11 11.51 -1.78
C GLY A 206 18.66 12.08 -3.11
N LEU A 207 17.86 12.06 -4.18
CA LEU A 207 18.16 12.67 -5.47
C LEU A 207 17.35 13.94 -5.74
N ASP A 208 16.41 14.30 -4.85
CA ASP A 208 15.59 15.48 -5.01
C ASP A 208 16.45 16.73 -4.91
N VAL A 209 16.22 17.64 -5.84
CA VAL A 209 17.01 18.85 -5.98
C VAL A 209 16.50 19.88 -4.97
N VAL A 210 17.33 20.21 -3.98
CA VAL A 210 16.99 21.21 -2.96
C VAL A 210 17.34 22.62 -3.44
N GLU A 211 18.48 22.76 -4.13
CA GLU A 211 19.02 24.04 -4.60
C GLU A 211 19.28 24.01 -6.12
N PRO A 212 19.19 25.15 -6.83
CA PRO A 212 19.37 25.21 -8.29
C PRO A 212 20.67 24.58 -8.80
N GLY A 213 21.74 24.61 -8.00
CA GLY A 213 23.04 24.02 -8.36
C GLY A 213 23.02 22.49 -8.48
N GLY A 214 21.98 21.82 -7.99
CA GLY A 214 21.80 20.37 -8.14
C GLY A 214 21.13 19.97 -9.46
N LEU A 215 20.69 20.93 -10.28
CA LEU A 215 20.13 20.64 -11.60
C LEU A 215 21.25 20.23 -12.58
N THR A 216 20.94 19.23 -13.39
CA THR A 216 21.85 18.61 -14.37
C THR A 216 21.59 19.07 -15.81
N GLY A 217 20.43 19.68 -16.06
CA GLY A 217 19.96 20.06 -17.38
C GLY A 217 19.25 18.93 -18.15
N THR A 218 19.03 17.78 -17.51
CA THR A 218 18.28 16.64 -18.08
C THR A 218 16.90 16.46 -17.47
N GLU A 219 16.50 17.37 -16.58
CA GLU A 219 15.21 17.34 -15.91
C GLU A 219 14.04 17.56 -16.90
N PRO A 220 12.84 17.03 -16.60
CA PRO A 220 11.65 17.27 -17.42
C PRO A 220 11.26 18.75 -17.50
N ASP A 221 10.97 19.22 -18.72
CA ASP A 221 10.36 20.53 -18.99
C ASP A 221 8.85 20.36 -19.25
N ASP A 222 8.12 20.01 -18.20
CA ASP A 222 6.69 19.66 -18.24
C ASP A 222 5.82 20.58 -17.36
N GLY A 223 6.39 21.67 -16.86
CA GLY A 223 5.68 22.70 -16.09
C GLY A 223 5.48 22.38 -14.60
N TYR A 224 5.93 21.22 -14.11
CA TYR A 224 5.87 20.88 -12.70
C TYR A 224 7.16 21.26 -11.95
N PRO A 225 7.10 21.53 -10.64
CA PRO A 225 8.27 21.89 -9.85
C PRO A 225 9.37 20.82 -9.90
N LEU A 226 10.64 21.27 -9.82
CA LEU A 226 11.82 20.40 -9.70
C LEU A 226 12.56 20.65 -8.38
N LEU A 227 12.57 21.91 -7.94
CA LEU A 227 13.19 22.30 -6.67
C LEU A 227 12.21 22.13 -5.53
N LEU A 228 12.69 21.67 -4.37
CA LEU A 228 11.87 21.53 -3.16
C LEU A 228 11.15 22.84 -2.78
N LYS A 229 11.83 23.99 -2.94
CA LYS A 229 11.25 25.32 -2.72
C LYS A 229 9.99 25.57 -3.56
N ASP A 230 10.05 25.17 -4.84
CA ASP A 230 8.96 25.38 -5.78
C ASP A 230 7.81 24.41 -5.50
N TRP A 231 8.13 23.18 -5.08
CA TRP A 231 7.13 22.23 -4.58
C TRP A 231 6.38 22.77 -3.36
N ILE A 232 7.10 23.29 -2.35
CA ILE A 232 6.49 23.85 -1.14
C ILE A 232 5.50 24.97 -1.50
N ARG A 233 5.89 25.88 -2.40
CA ARG A 233 5.05 27.01 -2.81
C ARG A 233 3.86 26.61 -3.67
N THR A 234 4.07 25.70 -4.61
CA THR A 234 3.05 25.32 -5.59
C THR A 234 1.99 24.42 -4.95
N ASP A 235 2.41 23.45 -4.14
CA ASP A 235 1.54 22.41 -3.59
C ASP A 235 1.16 22.65 -2.12
N GLY A 236 1.72 23.69 -1.49
CA GLY A 236 1.46 24.01 -0.09
C GLY A 236 2.01 22.96 0.88
N LEU A 237 3.18 22.40 0.58
CA LEU A 237 3.78 21.32 1.39
C LEU A 237 4.14 21.84 2.78
N ASN A 238 3.60 21.18 3.81
CA ASN A 238 3.80 21.59 5.20
C ASN A 238 4.56 20.57 6.07
N CYS A 239 4.62 19.31 5.62
CA CYS A 239 5.31 18.23 6.32
C CYS A 239 6.34 17.58 5.40
N LEU A 240 7.62 17.60 5.79
CA LEU A 240 8.74 17.10 4.99
C LEU A 240 9.39 15.89 5.66
N LYS A 241 9.53 14.79 4.92
CA LYS A 241 10.25 13.58 5.34
C LYS A 241 11.58 13.49 4.59
N VAL A 242 12.67 13.81 5.26
CA VAL A 242 14.01 13.90 4.63
C VAL A 242 14.66 12.53 4.60
N LYS A 243 14.93 12.01 3.39
CA LYS A 243 15.74 10.81 3.22
C LYS A 243 17.22 11.09 3.45
N LEU A 244 17.81 10.29 4.31
CA LEU A 244 19.23 10.25 4.64
C LEU A 244 19.90 9.03 3.99
N ARG A 245 21.22 9.04 3.92
CA ARG A 245 22.03 7.92 3.43
C ARG A 245 22.31 6.89 4.51
N GLY A 246 22.48 7.33 5.76
CA GLY A 246 22.82 6.47 6.89
C GLY A 246 24.24 5.90 6.87
N ASN A 247 25.06 6.28 5.88
CA ASN A 247 26.44 5.82 5.72
C ASN A 247 27.46 6.95 5.47
N ASP A 248 27.00 8.21 5.51
CA ASP A 248 27.78 9.42 5.26
C ASP A 248 27.23 10.53 6.15
N ASP A 249 27.80 10.63 7.36
CA ASP A 249 27.31 11.50 8.44
C ASP A 249 27.43 12.98 8.10
N ALA A 250 28.52 13.38 7.44
CA ALA A 250 28.71 14.74 6.95
C ALA A 250 27.64 15.11 5.92
N TRP A 251 27.39 14.24 4.94
CA TRP A 251 26.35 14.49 3.94
C TRP A 251 24.95 14.55 4.56
N ASP A 252 24.64 13.63 5.48
CA ASP A 252 23.35 13.58 6.17
C ASP A 252 23.11 14.86 6.99
N TYR A 253 24.13 15.33 7.72
CA TYR A 253 24.06 16.58 8.48
C TYR A 253 23.84 17.79 7.57
N ASP A 254 24.66 17.94 6.53
CA ASP A 254 24.58 19.09 5.61
C ASP A 254 23.22 19.13 4.91
N ARG A 255 22.69 17.97 4.51
CA ARG A 255 21.36 17.84 3.92
C ARG A 255 20.25 18.27 4.87
N LEU A 256 20.29 17.83 6.13
CA LEU A 256 19.31 18.24 7.14
C LEU A 256 19.34 19.75 7.39
N VAL A 257 20.53 20.33 7.49
CA VAL A 257 20.68 21.79 7.68
C VAL A 257 20.13 22.55 6.48
N SER A 258 20.48 22.14 5.25
CA SER A 258 19.99 22.79 4.02
C SER A 258 18.46 22.75 3.92
N ILE A 259 17.87 21.56 4.08
CA ILE A 259 16.41 21.40 4.00
C ILE A 259 15.70 22.09 5.18
N GLY A 260 16.27 22.03 6.39
CA GLY A 260 15.73 22.71 7.56
C GLY A 260 15.68 24.22 7.40
N ASN A 261 16.76 24.82 6.87
CA ASN A 261 16.78 26.25 6.55
C ASN A 261 15.75 26.63 5.49
N LEU A 262 15.62 25.80 4.43
CA LEU A 262 14.62 26.03 3.39
C LEU A 262 13.19 25.92 3.93
N ALA A 263 12.92 24.91 4.76
CA ALA A 263 11.62 24.72 5.40
C ALA A 263 11.25 25.93 6.27
N MET A 264 12.19 26.47 7.06
CA MET A 264 11.98 27.69 7.84
C MET A 264 11.73 28.92 6.96
N GLU A 265 12.45 29.05 5.83
CA GLU A 265 12.25 30.16 4.88
C GLU A 265 10.86 30.11 4.22
N GLU A 266 10.40 28.92 3.85
CA GLU A 266 9.14 28.70 3.14
C GLU A 266 7.93 28.45 4.05
N GLY A 267 8.14 28.33 5.37
CA GLY A 267 7.07 28.13 6.36
C GLY A 267 6.50 26.71 6.41
N ALA A 268 7.32 25.69 6.16
CA ALA A 268 6.93 24.29 6.38
C ALA A 268 7.12 23.93 7.88
N ASP A 269 6.02 23.52 8.53
CA ASP A 269 5.93 23.36 9.98
C ASP A 269 6.66 22.12 10.52
N TRP A 270 6.65 21.02 9.77
CA TRP A 270 7.08 19.71 10.28
C TRP A 270 8.18 19.08 9.44
N ILE A 271 9.23 18.61 10.12
CA ILE A 271 10.33 17.89 9.49
C ILE A 271 10.57 16.60 10.27
N SER A 272 10.73 15.50 9.54
CA SER A 272 11.14 14.21 10.09
C SER A 272 12.23 13.60 9.23
N THR A 273 13.06 12.75 9.84
CA THR A 273 14.17 12.07 9.18
C THR A 273 13.79 10.62 8.88
N ASP A 274 14.27 10.11 7.75
CA ASP A 274 14.05 8.73 7.33
C ASP A 274 15.34 8.17 6.72
N PHE A 275 15.73 6.96 7.13
CA PHE A 275 16.91 6.28 6.62
C PHE A 275 16.58 5.34 5.45
#